data_AF-W7T6S8-F1
#
_entry.id   AF-W7T6S8-F1
#
_cell.length_a   1.000
_cell.length_b   1.000
_cell.length_c   1.000
_cell.angle_alpha   90.00
_cell.angle_beta   90.00
_cell.angle_gamma   90.00
#
_symmetry.space_group_name_H-M   'P 1'
#
loop_
_entity.id
_entity.type
_entity.pdbx_description
1 polymer ?
#
loop_
_entity_poly.entity_id
_entity_poly.type
_entity_poly.pdbx_seq_one_letter_code
_entity_poly.pdbx_strand_id
1 'polypeptide(L)'
;MTAPGGDRAQIPPAGSGTSCPLSTLPGGGYGTMCGTSMASPHVVGVAALLASTHPWASPAQLRGLLRSEATPIACPAATTTCTGPAGNNSYYGHGLVNALAAVTR
;
A
#
# COMPACT_ATOMS: atom_id res chain seq x y z
N MET A 1 2.18 7.35 0.88
CA MET A 1 1.90 5.99 1.40
C MET A 1 2.09 5.03 0.25
N THR A 2 2.38 3.78 0.56
CA THR A 2 2.61 2.71 -0.40
C THR A 2 1.66 1.54 -0.13
N ALA A 3 1.46 0.69 -1.13
CA ALA A 3 0.63 -0.50 -1.07
C ALA A 3 1.11 -1.52 -2.11
N PRO A 4 0.66 -2.79 -2.04
CA PRO A 4 1.02 -3.80 -3.03
C PRO A 4 0.57 -3.40 -4.45
N GLY A 5 1.52 -3.01 -5.29
CA GLY A 5 1.29 -2.72 -6.70
C GLY A 5 2.28 -3.42 -7.63
N GLY A 6 3.41 -3.87 -7.09
CA GLY A 6 4.46 -4.54 -7.84
C GLY A 6 5.28 -3.62 -8.74
N ASP A 7 6.44 -4.12 -9.14
CA ASP A 7 7.32 -3.49 -10.14
C ASP A 7 7.94 -4.61 -11.00
N ARG A 8 7.85 -4.47 -12.33
CA ARG A 8 8.40 -5.45 -13.28
C ARG A 8 9.93 -5.48 -13.25
N ALA A 9 10.58 -4.40 -12.84
CA ALA A 9 12.02 -4.30 -12.74
C ALA A 9 12.59 -4.91 -11.45
N GLN A 10 11.75 -5.19 -10.46
CA GLN A 10 12.18 -5.73 -9.16
C GLN A 10 11.99 -7.24 -9.13
N ILE A 11 13.08 -7.97 -8.89
CA ILE A 11 13.05 -9.41 -8.62
C ILE A 11 12.80 -9.58 -7.12
N PRO A 12 11.64 -10.12 -6.71
CA PRO A 12 11.35 -10.36 -5.30
C PRO A 12 12.31 -11.42 -4.74
N PRO A 13 12.64 -11.36 -3.43
CA PRO A 13 13.44 -12.41 -2.79
C PRO A 13 12.82 -13.80 -2.99
N ALA A 14 13.67 -14.83 -2.94
CA ALA A 14 13.22 -16.21 -3.09
C ALA A 14 12.11 -16.52 -2.06
N GLY A 15 10.98 -17.04 -2.54
CA GLY A 15 9.81 -17.36 -1.71
C GLY A 15 8.82 -16.22 -1.49
N SER A 16 9.09 -14.99 -1.96
CA SER A 16 8.19 -13.84 -1.80
C SER A 16 7.06 -13.75 -2.86
N GLY A 17 6.95 -14.72 -3.76
CA GLY A 17 5.90 -14.76 -4.79
C GLY A 17 6.20 -13.92 -6.02
N THR A 18 5.15 -13.51 -6.76
CA THR A 18 5.27 -12.77 -8.01
C THR A 18 5.59 -11.29 -7.78
N SER A 19 6.34 -10.69 -8.70
CA SER A 19 6.68 -9.26 -8.66
C SER A 19 5.47 -8.33 -8.88
N CYS A 20 4.39 -8.85 -9.48
CA CYS A 20 3.15 -8.14 -9.76
C CYS A 20 1.96 -8.83 -9.09
N PRO A 21 0.98 -8.09 -8.54
CA PRO A 21 -0.28 -8.66 -8.06
C PRO A 21 -1.07 -9.36 -9.16
N LEU A 22 -1.70 -10.49 -8.80
CA LEU A 22 -2.66 -11.21 -9.63
C LEU A 22 -4.04 -10.56 -9.45
N SER A 23 -4.74 -10.27 -10.55
CA SER A 23 -6.09 -9.73 -10.53
C SER A 23 -6.95 -10.31 -11.66
N THR A 24 -8.25 -10.02 -11.62
CA THR A 24 -9.21 -10.45 -12.65
C THR A 24 -9.02 -9.70 -13.96
N LEU A 25 -9.31 -10.40 -15.06
CA LEU A 25 -9.31 -9.87 -16.43
C LEU A 25 -10.68 -10.10 -17.09
N PRO A 26 -11.03 -9.31 -18.13
CA PRO A 26 -12.21 -9.58 -18.94
C PRO A 26 -12.24 -11.02 -19.45
N GLY A 27 -13.44 -11.59 -19.59
CA GLY A 27 -13.62 -12.98 -20.02
C GLY A 27 -13.41 -14.03 -18.91
N GLY A 28 -13.39 -13.63 -17.63
CA GLY A 28 -13.30 -14.54 -16.49
C GLY A 28 -11.88 -15.04 -16.19
N GLY A 29 -10.87 -14.46 -16.83
CA GLY A 29 -9.47 -14.81 -16.62
C GLY A 29 -8.84 -14.12 -15.41
N TYR A 30 -7.60 -14.52 -15.13
CA TYR A 30 -6.72 -13.85 -14.17
C TYR A 30 -5.38 -13.56 -14.82
N GLY A 31 -4.75 -12.47 -14.41
CA GLY A 31 -3.44 -12.10 -14.89
C GLY A 31 -2.73 -11.14 -13.95
N THR A 32 -1.43 -11.02 -14.12
CA THR A 32 -0.60 -10.17 -13.26
C THR A 32 -0.29 -8.85 -13.95
N MET A 33 -0.49 -7.75 -13.23
CA MET A 33 -0.11 -6.41 -13.68
C MET A 33 0.63 -5.68 -12.57
N CYS A 34 1.60 -4.86 -12.95
CA CYS A 34 2.38 -4.06 -12.02
C CYS A 34 2.04 -2.58 -12.18
N GLY A 35 2.13 -1.84 -11.08
CA GLY A 35 2.13 -0.39 -11.08
C GLY A 35 1.24 0.21 -9.99
N THR A 36 1.23 1.55 -9.95
CA THR A 36 0.42 2.32 -9.01
C THR A 36 -1.08 2.09 -9.20
N SER A 37 -1.51 1.74 -10.42
CA SER A 37 -2.89 1.31 -10.69
C SER A 37 -3.30 0.07 -9.89
N MET A 38 -2.36 -0.83 -9.58
CA MET A 38 -2.62 -2.03 -8.75
C MET A 38 -2.42 -1.73 -7.26
N ALA A 39 -1.57 -0.78 -6.90
CA ALA A 39 -1.45 -0.29 -5.52
C ALA A 39 -2.72 0.44 -5.06
N SER A 40 -3.32 1.25 -5.93
CA SER A 40 -4.48 2.09 -5.62
C SER A 40 -5.68 1.31 -5.04
N PRO A 41 -6.17 0.20 -5.63
CA PRO A 41 -7.28 -0.57 -5.06
C PRO A 41 -6.94 -1.19 -3.70
N HIS A 42 -5.68 -1.52 -3.41
CA HIS A 42 -5.28 -1.97 -2.08
C HIS A 42 -5.41 -0.85 -1.03
N VAL A 43 -4.98 0.37 -1.36
CA VAL A 43 -5.17 1.54 -0.48
C VAL A 43 -6.66 1.79 -0.25
N VAL A 44 -7.47 1.73 -1.31
CA VAL A 44 -8.92 1.92 -1.23
C VAL A 44 -9.56 0.84 -0.35
N GLY A 45 -9.14 -0.42 -0.45
CA GLY A 45 -9.63 -1.51 0.41
C GLY A 45 -9.38 -1.23 1.90
N VAL A 46 -8.18 -0.77 2.26
CA VAL A 46 -7.88 -0.42 3.66
C VAL A 46 -8.66 0.82 4.12
N ALA A 47 -8.81 1.83 3.26
CA ALA A 47 -9.64 2.99 3.57
C ALA A 47 -11.12 2.62 3.78
N ALA A 48 -11.63 1.63 3.04
CA ALA A 48 -12.98 1.10 3.23
C ALA A 48 -13.13 0.34 4.55
N LEU A 49 -12.11 -0.42 4.97
CA LEU A 49 -12.09 -1.05 6.29
C LEU A 49 -12.15 0.00 7.41
N LEU A 50 -11.34 1.07 7.30
CA LEU A 50 -11.40 2.20 8.24
C LEU A 50 -12.79 2.85 8.28
N ALA A 51 -13.39 3.07 7.12
CA ALA A 51 -14.75 3.62 7.05
C ALA A 51 -15.80 2.69 7.69
N SER A 52 -15.59 1.37 7.57
CA SER A 52 -16.46 0.36 8.20
C SER A 52 -16.34 0.35 9.72
N THR A 53 -15.15 0.56 10.27
CA THR A 53 -14.93 0.59 11.73
C THR A 53 -15.19 1.97 12.33
N HIS A 54 -15.15 3.03 11.51
CA HIS A 54 -15.37 4.41 11.91
C HIS A 54 -16.49 5.06 11.08
N PRO A 55 -17.76 4.64 11.22
CA PRO A 55 -18.86 5.06 10.33
C PRO A 55 -19.16 6.57 10.39
N TRP A 56 -18.74 7.25 11.45
CA TRP A 56 -18.94 8.69 11.66
C TRP A 56 -17.70 9.53 11.34
N ALA A 57 -16.58 8.90 10.93
CA ALA A 57 -15.37 9.62 10.59
C ALA A 57 -15.55 10.38 9.27
N SER A 58 -15.17 11.65 9.28
CA SER A 58 -15.07 12.46 8.07
C SER A 58 -13.96 11.93 7.14
N PRO A 59 -14.00 12.28 5.85
CA PRO A 59 -12.91 11.95 4.92
C PRO A 59 -11.53 12.47 5.35
N ALA A 60 -11.47 13.58 6.10
CA ALA A 60 -10.23 14.08 6.67
C ALA A 60 -9.71 13.18 7.78
N GLN A 61 -10.58 12.72 8.69
CA GLN A 61 -10.24 11.77 9.75
C GLN A 61 -9.79 10.42 9.17
N LEU A 62 -10.51 9.87 8.20
CA LEU A 62 -10.11 8.61 7.53
C LEU A 62 -8.75 8.72 6.85
N ARG A 63 -8.45 9.84 6.17
CA ARG A 63 -7.11 10.08 5.63
C ARG A 63 -6.04 10.20 6.71
N GLY A 64 -6.38 10.78 7.86
CA GLY A 64 -5.52 10.85 9.03
C GLY A 64 -5.18 9.45 9.55
N LEU A 65 -6.21 8.64 9.82
CA LEU A 65 -6.09 7.25 10.28
C LEU A 65 -5.26 6.41 9.32
N LEU A 66 -5.58 6.48 8.02
CA LEU A 66 -4.86 5.73 6.98
C LEU A 66 -3.36 6.08 6.94
N ARG A 67 -3.00 7.33 7.26
CA ARG A 67 -1.59 7.75 7.34
C ARG A 67 -0.94 7.34 8.66
N SER A 68 -1.64 7.47 9.79
CA SER A 68 -1.10 7.17 11.12
C SER A 68 -0.96 5.67 11.40
N GLU A 69 -1.77 4.84 10.75
CA GLU A 69 -1.78 3.39 10.93
C GLU A 69 -0.92 2.66 9.89
N ALA A 70 -0.42 3.37 8.88
CA ALA A 70 0.51 2.80 7.92
C ALA A 70 1.78 2.32 8.63
N THR A 71 2.28 1.15 8.23
CA THR A 71 3.54 0.59 8.73
C THR A 71 4.71 1.37 8.11
N PRO A 72 5.54 2.07 8.91
CA PRO A 72 6.66 2.87 8.40
C PRO A 72 7.66 2.01 7.62
N ILE A 73 8.18 2.55 6.51
CA ILE A 73 9.22 1.90 5.70
C ILE A 73 10.35 2.89 5.49
N ALA A 74 11.55 2.54 5.92
CA ALA A 74 12.74 3.36 5.73
C ALA A 74 13.15 3.41 4.25
N CYS A 75 13.77 4.52 3.84
CA CYS A 75 14.45 4.59 2.56
C CYS A 75 15.49 3.46 2.43
N PRO A 76 15.62 2.82 1.26
CA PRO A 76 16.67 1.83 1.04
C PRO A 76 18.05 2.48 1.23
N ALA A 77 18.94 1.81 1.96
CA ALA A 77 20.26 2.37 2.30
C ALA A 77 21.13 2.68 1.07
N ALA A 78 20.89 2.01 -0.06
CA ALA A 78 21.66 2.13 -1.29
C ALA A 78 21.19 3.23 -2.25
N THR A 79 20.26 4.11 -1.84
CA THR A 79 19.76 5.18 -2.72
C THR A 79 19.75 6.56 -2.05
N THR A 80 20.27 7.56 -2.76
CA THR A 80 20.23 8.98 -2.35
C THR A 80 19.00 9.72 -2.84
N THR A 81 18.18 9.10 -3.71
CA THR A 81 16.96 9.71 -4.27
C THR A 81 15.76 9.56 -3.34
N CYS A 82 15.79 8.59 -2.43
CA CYS A 82 14.81 8.50 -1.35
C CYS A 82 15.25 9.39 -0.19
N THR A 83 14.41 10.34 0.19
CA THR A 83 14.71 11.33 1.22
C THR A 83 13.60 11.38 2.26
N GLY A 84 13.97 11.69 3.50
CA GLY A 84 13.05 11.77 4.64
C GLY A 84 13.06 10.52 5.55
N PRO A 85 12.43 10.62 6.73
CA PRO A 85 12.40 9.54 7.72
C PRO A 85 11.49 8.36 7.31
N ALA A 86 11.63 7.22 8.00
CA ALA A 86 10.80 6.02 7.75
C ALA A 86 9.28 6.27 7.89
N GLY A 87 8.89 7.19 8.78
CA GLY A 87 7.47 7.56 8.98
C GLY A 87 6.91 8.54 7.96
N ASN A 88 7.75 9.15 7.11
CA ASN A 88 7.33 9.97 5.99
C ASN A 88 8.51 10.27 5.03
N ASN A 89 8.63 9.53 3.92
CA ASN A 89 9.70 9.74 2.93
C ASN A 89 9.18 9.85 1.50
N SER A 90 10.05 10.27 0.58
CA SER A 90 9.69 10.54 -0.82
C SER A 90 9.26 9.31 -1.63
N TYR A 91 9.59 8.08 -1.19
CA TYR A 91 9.24 6.85 -1.91
C TYR A 91 7.98 6.20 -1.36
N TYR A 92 7.90 6.05 -0.04
CA TYR A 92 6.83 5.32 0.63
C TYR A 92 5.81 6.25 1.29
N GLY A 93 6.03 7.56 1.32
CA GLY A 93 5.27 8.52 2.13
C GLY A 93 5.19 8.03 3.57
N HIS A 94 3.98 7.99 4.13
CA HIS A 94 3.71 7.48 5.49
C HIS A 94 3.94 5.97 5.70
N GLY A 95 4.34 5.21 4.68
CA GLY A 95 4.57 3.77 4.79
C GLY A 95 3.49 2.92 4.13
N LEU A 96 3.52 1.61 4.41
CA LEU A 96 2.65 0.59 3.84
C LEU A 96 1.29 0.59 4.51
N VAL A 97 0.21 0.61 3.72
CA VAL A 97 -1.15 0.48 4.26
C VAL A 97 -1.31 -0.79 5.11
N ASN A 98 -2.02 -0.69 6.23
CA ASN A 98 -2.14 -1.77 7.21
C ASN A 98 -3.61 -2.12 7.45
N ALA A 99 -4.08 -3.19 6.80
CA ALA A 99 -5.45 -3.66 6.91
C ALA A 99 -5.79 -4.17 8.32
N LEU A 100 -4.84 -4.76 9.03
CA LEU A 100 -5.05 -5.26 10.39
C LEU A 100 -5.25 -4.10 11.36
N ALA A 101 -4.40 -3.07 11.29
CA ALA A 101 -4.55 -1.88 12.12
C ALA A 101 -5.92 -1.21 11.90
N ALA A 102 -6.38 -1.14 10.65
CA ALA A 102 -7.67 -0.55 10.29
C ALA A 102 -8.89 -1.22 10.94
N VAL A 103 -8.75 -2.45 11.43
CA VAL A 103 -9.85 -3.23 12.03
C VAL A 103 -9.62 -3.64 13.49
N THR A 104 -8.48 -3.28 14.09
CA THR A 104 -8.12 -3.72 15.46
C THR A 104 -7.82 -2.59 16.43
N ARG A 105 -7.91 -1.33 15.99
CA ARG A 105 -7.72 -0.16 16.85
C ARG A 105 -9.03 0.55 17.15
#